data_AF-A0A1R3FVT3-F1
#
_entry.id   AF-A0A1R3FVT3-F1
#
_cell.length_a   1.000
_cell.length_b   1.000
_cell.length_c   1.000
_cell.angle_alpha   90.00
_cell.angle_beta   90.00
_cell.angle_gamma   90.00
#
_symmetry.space_group_name_H-M   'P 1'
#
loop_
_entity.id
_entity.type
_entity.pdbx_description
1 polymer ?
#
loop_
_entity_poly.entity_id
_entity_poly.type
_entity_poly.pdbx_seq_one_letter_code
_entity_poly.pdbx_strand_id
1 'polypeptide(L)'
;MRGQGYDGASNMRGEWHGLQALFLNDCPFAYYVHCFAHRLQLALVAASKDEVHVHGFFDQLTSVVNFVGGSCKHQDELQAFQVAEIAHLVSIDELQTGKGANQIGTLQRAGDTRWGSHFHSICSLLRWYGPTRAVVENILKKGTSGAQRGEAHGILTILNSFNFVFILHAMEKMMGIIDILCQAFQKKSQDIVNVEHLVSTTKSLIQKLREE
;
A
#
# COMPACT_ATOMS: atom_id res chain seq x y z
N MET A 1 35.92 -8.48 1.54
CA MET A 1 35.02 -8.83 2.66
C MET A 1 33.96 -9.81 2.16
N ARG A 2 33.59 -10.82 2.96
CA ARG A 2 32.43 -11.70 2.71
C ARG A 2 31.39 -11.40 3.79
N GLY A 3 30.12 -11.34 3.41
CA GLY A 3 29.02 -11.01 4.31
C GLY A 3 27.77 -11.80 3.98
N GLN A 4 26.87 -11.89 4.94
CA GLN A 4 25.59 -12.59 4.86
C GLN A 4 24.47 -11.56 5.08
N GLY A 5 23.45 -11.60 4.23
CA GLY A 5 22.35 -10.63 4.20
C GLY A 5 20.99 -11.31 4.19
N TYR A 6 20.26 -11.25 5.30
CA TYR A 6 18.97 -11.93 5.46
C TYR A 6 17.93 -11.04 6.15
N ASP A 7 16.66 -11.50 6.16
CA ASP A 7 15.62 -10.88 6.98
C ASP A 7 15.82 -11.19 8.49
N GLY A 8 15.01 -10.55 9.32
CA GLY A 8 15.09 -10.65 10.77
C GLY A 8 14.35 -11.83 11.36
N ALA A 9 13.88 -12.79 10.55
CA ALA A 9 13.12 -13.93 11.06
C ALA A 9 13.98 -14.76 12.02
N SER A 10 13.32 -15.40 13.00
CA SER A 10 14.01 -16.21 14.03
C SER A 10 14.90 -17.30 13.42
N ASN A 11 14.45 -17.92 12.34
CA ASN A 11 15.19 -18.96 11.64
C ASN A 11 16.42 -18.41 10.88
N MET A 12 16.47 -17.11 10.61
CA MET A 12 17.58 -16.45 9.92
C MET A 12 18.57 -15.83 10.93
N ARG A 13 18.08 -15.04 11.88
CA ARG A 13 18.88 -14.30 12.87
C ARG A 13 19.19 -15.08 14.16
N GLY A 14 18.53 -16.21 14.39
CA GLY A 14 18.63 -16.97 15.65
C GLY A 14 20.06 -17.30 16.06
N GLU A 15 20.37 -17.09 17.34
CA GLU A 15 21.73 -17.23 17.90
C GLU A 15 22.23 -18.68 17.96
N TRP A 16 21.33 -19.65 18.14
CA TRP A 16 21.70 -21.05 18.40
C TRP A 16 21.48 -21.96 17.18
N HIS A 17 20.37 -21.76 16.47
CA HIS A 17 19.94 -22.59 15.34
C HIS A 17 19.49 -21.77 14.12
N GLY A 18 19.73 -20.45 14.14
CA GLY A 18 19.46 -19.61 12.98
C GLY A 18 20.53 -19.83 11.91
N LEU A 19 20.16 -19.57 10.65
CA LEU A 19 21.08 -19.64 9.52
C LEU A 19 22.34 -18.80 9.75
N GLN A 20 22.21 -17.62 10.37
CA GLN A 20 23.32 -16.76 10.74
C GLN A 20 24.35 -17.49 11.63
N ALA A 21 23.88 -18.18 12.68
CA ALA A 21 24.74 -18.89 13.62
C ALA A 21 25.43 -20.09 12.97
N LEU A 22 24.67 -20.88 12.20
CA LEU A 22 25.21 -22.01 11.46
C LEU A 22 26.29 -21.58 10.46
N PHE A 23 26.04 -20.49 9.72
CA PHE A 23 27.01 -19.99 8.75
C PHE A 23 28.25 -19.38 9.43
N LEU A 24 28.10 -18.76 10.59
CA LEU A 24 29.24 -18.24 11.37
C LEU A 24 30.14 -19.36 11.91
N ASN A 25 29.61 -20.55 12.19
CA ASN A 25 30.41 -21.71 12.58
C ASN A 25 31.37 -22.14 11.44
N ASP A 26 30.90 -22.10 10.20
CA ASP A 26 31.71 -22.46 9.02
C ASP A 26 32.57 -21.30 8.52
N CYS A 27 32.11 -20.06 8.69
CA CYS A 27 32.79 -18.85 8.25
C CYS A 27 32.80 -17.77 9.34
N PRO A 28 33.74 -17.84 10.31
CA PRO A 28 33.76 -16.96 11.49
C PRO A 28 33.95 -15.47 11.16
N PHE A 29 34.49 -15.17 9.98
CA PHE A 29 34.75 -13.80 9.53
C PHE A 29 33.63 -13.20 8.66
N ALA A 30 32.52 -13.92 8.46
CA ALA A 30 31.39 -13.42 7.68
C ALA A 30 30.56 -12.41 8.47
N TYR A 31 30.42 -11.18 7.96
CA TYR A 31 29.61 -10.16 8.61
C TYR A 31 28.12 -10.38 8.37
N TYR A 32 27.31 -10.36 9.43
CA TYR A 32 25.86 -10.35 9.31
C TYR A 32 25.31 -8.94 9.10
N VAL A 33 24.50 -8.77 8.05
CA VAL A 33 23.79 -7.54 7.73
C VAL A 33 22.29 -7.86 7.67
N HIS A 34 21.51 -7.21 8.54
CA HIS A 34 20.07 -7.31 8.49
C HIS A 34 19.53 -6.52 7.29
N CYS A 35 18.72 -7.17 6.44
CA CYS A 35 18.17 -6.61 5.21
C CYS A 35 17.56 -5.22 5.39
N PHE A 36 18.08 -4.22 4.67
CA PHE A 36 17.62 -2.83 4.77
C PHE A 36 16.16 -2.66 4.38
N ALA A 37 15.69 -3.35 3.33
CA ALA A 37 14.29 -3.32 2.92
C ALA A 37 13.36 -3.86 4.03
N HIS A 38 13.78 -4.94 4.70
CA HIS A 38 13.01 -5.49 5.82
C HIS A 38 13.05 -4.57 7.06
N ARG A 39 14.19 -3.96 7.36
CA ARG A 39 14.29 -2.97 8.45
C ARG A 39 13.41 -1.75 8.21
N LEU A 40 13.39 -1.24 6.97
CA LEU A 40 12.52 -0.14 6.58
C LEU A 40 11.05 -0.52 6.75
N GLN A 41 10.66 -1.71 6.26
CA GLN A 41 9.32 -2.25 6.45
C GLN A 41 8.89 -2.27 7.92
N LEU A 42 9.74 -2.78 8.81
CA LEU A 42 9.45 -2.86 10.24
C LEU A 42 9.28 -1.46 10.87
N ALA A 43 10.15 -0.51 10.51
CA ALA A 43 10.08 0.86 11.02
C ALA A 43 8.79 1.56 10.59
N LEU A 44 8.37 1.38 9.34
CA LEU A 44 7.14 1.97 8.81
C LEU A 44 5.89 1.39 9.47
N VAL A 45 5.84 0.07 9.63
CA VAL A 45 4.73 -0.59 10.33
C VAL A 45 4.65 -0.10 11.78
N ALA A 46 5.77 -0.01 12.48
CA ALA A 46 5.80 0.50 13.85
C ALA A 46 5.29 1.94 13.93
N ALA A 47 5.81 2.85 13.08
CA ALA A 47 5.38 4.25 13.05
C ALA A 47 3.89 4.40 12.70
N SER A 48 3.38 3.63 11.74
CA SER A 48 1.98 3.68 11.33
C SER A 48 1.00 3.21 12.41
N LYS A 49 1.43 2.28 13.26
CA LYS A 49 0.62 1.76 14.37
C LYS A 49 0.61 2.69 15.57
N ASP A 50 1.66 3.49 15.72
CA ASP A 50 1.78 4.47 16.81
C ASP A 50 0.91 5.72 16.54
N GLU A 51 0.71 6.07 15.26
CA GLU A 51 -0.13 7.20 14.87
C GLU A 51 -1.60 6.78 14.71
N VAL A 52 -2.43 7.12 15.70
CA VAL A 52 -3.84 6.67 15.81
C VAL A 52 -4.68 6.93 14.55
N HIS A 53 -4.47 8.07 13.89
CA HIS A 53 -5.22 8.45 12.69
C HIS A 53 -4.83 7.60 11.48
N VAL A 54 -3.53 7.27 11.35
CA VAL A 54 -3.03 6.42 10.27
C VAL A 54 -3.45 4.98 10.49
N HIS A 55 -3.39 4.49 11.73
CA HIS A 55 -3.91 3.16 12.08
C HIS A 55 -5.39 3.03 11.73
N GLY A 56 -6.22 3.96 12.23
CA GLY A 56 -7.66 3.95 11.96
C GLY A 56 -8.00 4.08 10.47
N PHE A 57 -7.20 4.84 9.72
CA PHE A 57 -7.34 4.92 8.27
C PHE A 57 -7.15 3.56 7.59
N PHE A 58 -6.15 2.76 7.98
CA PHE A 58 -5.93 1.45 7.37
C PHE A 58 -7.04 0.44 7.69
N ASP A 59 -7.64 0.52 8.88
CA ASP A 59 -8.82 -0.27 9.23
C ASP A 59 -10.03 0.12 8.35
N GLN A 60 -10.23 1.42 8.14
CA GLN A 60 -11.27 1.96 7.26
C GLN A 60 -11.05 1.56 5.80
N LEU A 61 -9.82 1.69 5.30
CA LEU A 61 -9.43 1.29 3.94
C LEU A 61 -9.74 -0.20 3.72
N THR A 62 -9.34 -1.04 4.68
CA THR A 62 -9.61 -2.48 4.64
C THR A 62 -11.11 -2.77 4.59
N SER A 63 -11.91 -2.03 5.37
CA SER A 63 -13.37 -2.15 5.38
C SER A 63 -13.98 -1.79 4.03
N VAL A 64 -13.55 -0.69 3.40
CA VAL A 64 -13.99 -0.28 2.06
C VAL A 64 -13.65 -1.35 1.02
N VAL A 65 -12.39 -1.78 0.98
CA VAL A 65 -11.91 -2.76 0.00
C VAL A 65 -12.62 -4.11 0.17
N ASN A 66 -12.87 -4.54 1.41
CA ASN A 66 -13.57 -5.79 1.69
C ASN A 66 -15.05 -5.72 1.33
N PHE A 67 -15.73 -4.60 1.58
CA PHE A 67 -17.14 -4.44 1.25
C PHE A 67 -17.37 -4.51 -0.28
N VAL A 68 -16.52 -3.83 -1.04
CA VAL A 68 -16.65 -3.73 -2.50
C VAL A 68 -16.06 -4.95 -3.19
N GLY A 69 -14.90 -5.44 -2.74
CA GLY A 69 -14.23 -6.62 -3.31
C GLY A 69 -14.77 -7.97 -2.81
N GLY A 70 -15.56 -7.98 -1.74
CA GLY A 70 -16.07 -9.20 -1.10
C GLY A 70 -17.23 -9.89 -1.83
N SER A 71 -17.81 -9.23 -2.85
CA SER A 71 -18.94 -9.75 -3.63
C SER A 71 -18.65 -9.65 -5.11
N CYS A 72 -18.83 -10.75 -5.84
CA CYS A 72 -18.69 -10.78 -7.30
C CYS A 72 -19.59 -9.73 -7.96
N LYS A 73 -20.81 -9.54 -7.44
CA LYS A 73 -21.75 -8.53 -7.96
C LYS A 73 -21.22 -7.11 -7.81
N HIS A 74 -20.65 -6.78 -6.65
CA HIS A 74 -20.09 -5.44 -6.41
C HIS A 74 -18.86 -5.21 -7.30
N GLN A 75 -18.08 -6.27 -7.53
CA GLN A 75 -16.93 -6.24 -8.42
C GLN A 75 -17.34 -6.04 -9.89
N ASP A 76 -18.42 -6.69 -10.35
CA ASP A 76 -18.97 -6.49 -11.70
C ASP A 76 -19.52 -5.06 -11.87
N GLU A 77 -20.26 -4.56 -10.88
CA GLU A 77 -20.75 -3.18 -10.88
C GLU A 77 -19.58 -2.18 -10.88
N LEU A 78 -18.53 -2.45 -10.11
CA LEU A 78 -17.32 -1.63 -10.08
C LEU A 78 -16.68 -1.56 -11.47
N GLN A 79 -16.48 -2.71 -12.13
CA GLN A 79 -15.90 -2.74 -13.47
C GLN A 79 -16.80 -2.05 -14.50
N ALA A 80 -18.13 -2.20 -14.41
CA ALA A 80 -19.07 -1.51 -15.28
C ALA A 80 -18.96 0.03 -15.14
N PHE A 81 -18.87 0.53 -13.90
CA PHE A 81 -18.66 1.96 -13.66
C PHE A 81 -17.29 2.43 -14.15
N GLN A 82 -16.23 1.63 -13.97
CA GLN A 82 -14.89 1.95 -14.51
C GLN A 82 -14.92 2.09 -16.03
N VAL A 83 -15.56 1.16 -16.74
CA VAL A 83 -15.68 1.20 -18.20
C VAL A 83 -16.42 2.45 -18.64
N ALA A 84 -17.53 2.79 -17.97
CA ALA A 84 -18.31 3.98 -18.30
C ALA A 84 -17.52 5.27 -18.06
N GLU A 85 -16.80 5.38 -16.95
CA GLU A 85 -15.99 6.56 -16.63
C GLU A 85 -14.80 6.70 -17.58
N ILE A 86 -14.08 5.62 -17.88
CA ILE A 86 -13.00 5.63 -18.88
C ILE A 86 -13.54 6.07 -20.24
N ALA A 87 -14.67 5.51 -20.69
CA ALA A 87 -15.27 5.88 -21.96
C ALA A 87 -15.65 7.37 -22.00
N HIS A 88 -16.19 7.90 -20.90
CA HIS A 88 -16.50 9.31 -20.76
C HIS A 88 -15.24 10.19 -20.83
N LEU A 89 -14.20 9.88 -20.04
CA LEU A 89 -12.96 10.67 -20.02
C LEU A 89 -12.22 10.63 -21.36
N VAL A 90 -12.27 9.50 -22.08
CA VAL A 90 -11.75 9.42 -23.46
C VAL A 90 -12.57 10.30 -24.40
N SER A 91 -13.90 10.35 -24.24
CA SER A 91 -14.76 11.15 -25.12
C SER A 91 -14.58 12.66 -24.99
N ILE A 92 -14.06 13.13 -23.86
CA ILE A 92 -13.75 14.54 -23.59
C ILE A 92 -12.25 14.86 -23.71
N ASP A 93 -11.47 13.95 -24.30
CA ASP A 93 -10.01 14.07 -24.48
C ASP A 93 -9.20 14.29 -23.18
N GLU A 94 -9.79 13.99 -22.00
CA GLU A 94 -9.09 14.02 -20.71
C GLU A 94 -8.25 12.77 -20.47
N LEU A 95 -8.44 11.70 -21.27
CA LEU A 95 -7.74 10.43 -21.13
C LEU A 95 -7.23 9.92 -22.48
N GLN A 96 -5.92 9.70 -22.57
CA GLN A 96 -5.32 9.11 -23.76
C GLN A 96 -5.55 7.59 -23.82
N THR A 97 -5.76 7.07 -25.02
CA THR A 97 -5.84 5.63 -25.29
C THR A 97 -4.50 5.08 -25.76
N GLY A 98 -4.11 3.90 -25.30
CA GLY A 98 -2.87 3.25 -25.70
C GLY A 98 -2.80 1.80 -25.23
N LYS A 99 -1.82 1.04 -25.75
CA LYS A 99 -1.66 -0.36 -25.38
C LYS A 99 -1.33 -0.48 -23.89
N GLY A 100 -2.25 -1.07 -23.13
CA GLY A 100 -2.13 -1.23 -21.68
C GLY A 100 -2.57 -0.01 -20.85
N ALA A 101 -3.06 1.06 -21.47
CA ALA A 101 -3.67 2.18 -20.77
C ALA A 101 -5.10 1.82 -20.32
N ASN A 102 -5.55 2.44 -19.23
CA ASN A 102 -6.95 2.39 -18.77
C ASN A 102 -7.48 0.97 -18.53
N GLN A 103 -6.60 0.06 -18.07
CA GLN A 103 -7.01 -1.31 -17.76
C GLN A 103 -8.04 -1.32 -16.64
N ILE A 104 -9.12 -2.06 -16.87
CA ILE A 104 -10.11 -2.39 -15.85
C ILE A 104 -9.39 -3.12 -14.72
N GLY A 105 -9.66 -2.70 -13.48
CA GLY A 105 -8.97 -3.21 -12.30
C GLY A 105 -9.92 -3.59 -11.18
N THR A 106 -9.37 -4.29 -10.20
CA THR A 106 -10.05 -4.54 -8.92
C THR A 106 -9.45 -3.63 -7.85
N LEU A 107 -10.18 -3.44 -6.75
CA LEU A 107 -9.56 -2.89 -5.55
C LEU A 107 -8.54 -3.92 -5.03
N GLN A 108 -7.32 -3.47 -4.75
CA GLN A 108 -6.30 -4.35 -4.21
C GLN A 108 -6.40 -4.38 -2.70
N ARG A 109 -6.50 -5.59 -2.15
CA ARG A 109 -6.41 -5.80 -0.70
C ARG A 109 -4.95 -5.71 -0.28
N ALA A 110 -4.69 -4.93 0.77
CA ALA A 110 -3.40 -4.93 1.43
C ALA A 110 -3.17 -6.30 2.10
N GLY A 111 -1.97 -6.86 1.95
CA GLY A 111 -1.54 -8.02 2.72
C GLY A 111 -0.93 -7.58 4.05
N ASP A 112 -1.23 -8.32 5.12
CA ASP A 112 -0.93 -7.95 6.52
C ASP A 112 0.55 -7.67 6.84
N THR A 113 1.48 -8.07 5.97
CA THR A 113 2.91 -8.10 6.26
C THR A 113 3.77 -7.18 5.38
N ARG A 114 3.23 -6.56 4.33
CA ARG A 114 4.04 -5.84 3.33
C ARG A 114 3.49 -4.45 3.02
N TRP A 115 4.26 -3.41 3.33
CA TRP A 115 3.94 -1.99 3.12
C TRP A 115 3.68 -1.69 1.65
N GLY A 116 4.41 -2.35 0.74
CA GLY A 116 4.15 -2.26 -0.69
C GLY A 116 2.70 -2.60 -1.03
N SER A 117 2.10 -3.63 -0.42
CA SER A 117 0.70 -3.98 -0.69
C SER A 117 -0.31 -2.94 -0.15
N HIS A 118 0.02 -2.28 0.96
CA HIS A 118 -0.76 -1.14 1.45
C HIS A 118 -0.72 0.02 0.46
N PHE A 119 0.45 0.30 -0.13
CA PHE A 119 0.60 1.36 -1.12
C PHE A 119 -0.22 1.07 -2.38
N HIS A 120 -0.14 -0.16 -2.90
CA HIS A 120 -0.96 -0.59 -4.03
C HIS A 120 -2.47 -0.52 -3.72
N SER A 121 -2.87 -0.85 -2.49
CA SER A 121 -4.28 -0.71 -2.05
C SER A 121 -4.74 0.75 -2.11
N ILE A 122 -3.94 1.67 -1.56
CA ILE A 122 -4.19 3.13 -1.61
C ILE A 122 -4.29 3.62 -3.06
N CYS A 123 -3.30 3.31 -3.90
CA CYS A 123 -3.31 3.72 -5.30
C CYS A 123 -4.52 3.15 -6.05
N SER A 124 -4.92 1.90 -5.75
CA SER A 124 -6.09 1.28 -6.38
C SER A 124 -7.40 1.98 -5.99
N LEU A 125 -7.56 2.35 -4.72
CA LEU A 125 -8.74 3.07 -4.26
C LEU A 125 -8.79 4.49 -4.83
N LEU A 126 -7.66 5.20 -4.86
CA LEU A 126 -7.59 6.54 -5.45
C LEU A 126 -7.94 6.52 -6.93
N ARG A 127 -7.39 5.57 -7.69
CA ARG A 127 -7.71 5.41 -9.11
C ARG A 127 -9.20 5.14 -9.32
N TRP A 128 -9.83 4.39 -8.44
CA TRP A 128 -11.22 3.96 -8.60
C TRP A 128 -12.17 4.59 -7.58
N TYR A 129 -11.86 5.80 -7.13
CA TYR A 129 -12.60 6.44 -6.05
C TYR A 129 -14.07 6.70 -6.43
N GLY A 130 -14.29 7.30 -7.61
CA GLY A 130 -15.62 7.57 -8.16
C GLY A 130 -16.46 6.29 -8.34
N PRO A 131 -15.96 5.28 -9.07
CA PRO A 131 -16.65 4.00 -9.26
C PRO A 131 -16.96 3.29 -7.95
N THR A 132 -16.00 3.29 -7.01
CA THR A 132 -16.18 2.71 -5.67
C THR A 132 -17.34 3.38 -4.95
N ARG A 133 -17.38 4.72 -4.95
CA ARG A 133 -18.48 5.47 -4.32
C ARG A 133 -19.82 5.19 -5.01
N ALA A 134 -19.85 5.11 -6.34
CA ALA A 134 -21.07 4.83 -7.11
C ALA A 134 -21.65 3.44 -6.81
N VAL A 135 -20.81 2.41 -6.67
CA VAL A 135 -21.23 1.06 -6.24
C VAL A 135 -21.85 1.12 -4.84
N VAL A 136 -21.19 1.78 -3.89
CA VAL A 136 -21.69 1.90 -2.51
C VAL A 136 -23.02 2.65 -2.45
N GLU A 137 -23.16 3.74 -3.21
CA GLU A 137 -24.42 4.50 -3.32
C GLU A 137 -25.54 3.66 -3.94
N ASN A 138 -25.23 2.82 -4.94
CA ASN A 138 -26.19 1.90 -5.53
C ASN A 138 -26.68 0.86 -4.52
N ILE A 139 -25.77 0.28 -3.73
CA ILE A 139 -26.13 -0.72 -2.71
C ILE A 139 -26.97 -0.06 -1.61
N LEU A 140 -26.65 1.17 -1.21
CA LEU A 140 -27.47 1.92 -0.25
C LEU A 140 -28.91 2.12 -0.74
N LYS A 141 -29.09 2.42 -2.04
CA LYS A 141 -30.41 2.65 -2.66
C LYS A 141 -31.18 1.36 -2.96
N LYS A 142 -30.49 0.33 -3.46
CA LYS A 142 -31.09 -0.89 -4.05
C LYS A 142 -30.83 -2.17 -3.24
N GLY A 143 -30.18 -2.06 -2.08
CA GLY A 143 -29.80 -3.19 -1.24
C GLY A 143 -31.02 -3.99 -0.77
N THR A 144 -30.89 -5.31 -0.78
CA THR A 144 -32.01 -6.23 -0.51
C THR A 144 -32.36 -6.34 0.98
N SER A 145 -31.41 -6.03 1.87
CA SER A 145 -31.61 -6.10 3.32
C SER A 145 -31.30 -4.78 4.02
N GLY A 146 -31.86 -4.59 5.23
CA GLY A 146 -31.51 -3.46 6.10
C GLY A 146 -30.04 -3.49 6.50
N ALA A 147 -29.48 -4.66 6.75
CA ALA A 147 -28.07 -4.84 7.10
C ALA A 147 -27.13 -4.38 5.97
N GLN A 148 -27.39 -4.81 4.73
CA GLN A 148 -26.60 -4.38 3.55
C GLN A 148 -26.63 -2.86 3.37
N ARG A 149 -27.81 -2.25 3.53
CA ARG A 149 -27.96 -0.79 3.40
C ARG A 149 -27.28 -0.05 4.54
N GLY A 150 -27.34 -0.57 5.77
CA GLY A 150 -26.64 -0.01 6.92
C GLY A 150 -25.13 -0.06 6.76
N GLU A 151 -24.60 -1.18 6.29
CA GLU A 151 -23.16 -1.33 5.99
C GLU A 151 -22.72 -0.39 4.86
N ALA A 152 -23.47 -0.33 3.75
CA ALA A 152 -23.23 0.61 2.66
C ALA A 152 -23.24 2.08 3.13
N HIS A 153 -24.17 2.44 4.04
CA HIS A 153 -24.20 3.78 4.64
C HIS A 153 -22.95 4.08 5.45
N GLY A 154 -22.47 3.11 6.24
CA GLY A 154 -21.21 3.24 6.99
C GLY A 154 -20.02 3.44 6.08
N ILE A 155 -19.89 2.62 5.02
CA ILE A 155 -18.83 2.76 4.02
C ILE A 155 -18.90 4.11 3.30
N LEU A 156 -20.10 4.58 2.93
CA LEU A 156 -20.27 5.88 2.29
C LEU A 156 -19.89 7.04 3.22
N THR A 157 -20.16 6.89 4.53
CA THR A 157 -19.75 7.87 5.55
C THR A 157 -18.23 7.95 5.65
N ILE A 158 -17.53 6.81 5.59
CA ILE A 158 -16.06 6.77 5.52
C ILE A 158 -15.57 7.49 4.26
N LEU A 159 -16.09 7.13 3.08
CA LEU A 159 -15.70 7.73 1.79
C LEU A 159 -16.03 9.24 1.68
N ASN A 160 -16.93 9.77 2.49
CA ASN A 160 -17.24 11.20 2.50
C ASN A 160 -16.55 11.95 3.65
N SER A 161 -15.84 11.24 4.54
CA SER A 161 -15.12 11.85 5.64
C SER A 161 -13.89 12.58 5.14
N PHE A 162 -13.76 13.85 5.53
CA PHE A 162 -12.55 14.64 5.27
C PHE A 162 -11.30 13.92 5.76
N ASN A 163 -11.32 13.36 6.98
CA ASN A 163 -10.15 12.69 7.56
C ASN A 163 -9.70 11.50 6.70
N PHE A 164 -10.65 10.71 6.19
CA PHE A 164 -10.31 9.56 5.36
C PHE A 164 -9.69 10.01 4.03
N VAL A 165 -10.32 10.96 3.34
CA VAL A 165 -9.84 11.49 2.06
C VAL A 165 -8.47 12.17 2.22
N PHE A 166 -8.31 13.00 3.25
CA PHE A 166 -7.06 13.68 3.55
C PHE A 166 -5.93 12.70 3.80
N ILE A 167 -6.14 11.71 4.68
CA ILE A 167 -5.12 10.71 5.00
C ILE A 167 -4.84 9.83 3.78
N LEU A 168 -5.85 9.49 2.97
CA LEU A 168 -5.67 8.73 1.72
C LEU A 168 -4.66 9.41 0.78
N HIS A 169 -4.83 10.72 0.55
CA HIS A 169 -3.92 11.49 -0.29
C HIS A 169 -2.55 11.72 0.36
N ALA A 170 -2.50 12.01 1.67
CA ALA A 170 -1.25 12.18 2.39
C ALA A 170 -0.40 10.90 2.37
N MET A 171 -1.03 9.75 2.60
CA MET A 171 -0.39 8.44 2.57
C MET A 171 0.04 8.05 1.17
N GLU A 172 -0.71 8.37 0.11
CA GLU A 172 -0.27 8.12 -1.27
C GLU A 172 1.05 8.82 -1.58
N LYS A 173 1.17 10.12 -1.27
CA LYS A 173 2.40 10.88 -1.49
C LYS A 173 3.57 10.33 -0.67
N MET A 174 3.35 10.14 0.64
CA MET A 174 4.40 9.68 1.56
C MET A 174 4.88 8.27 1.19
N MET A 175 3.94 7.35 0.93
CA MET A 175 4.27 5.98 0.57
C MET A 175 4.87 5.88 -0.83
N GLY A 176 4.53 6.76 -1.76
CA GLY A 176 5.18 6.84 -3.06
C GLY A 176 6.68 7.16 -2.96
N ILE A 177 7.05 8.13 -2.11
CA ILE A 177 8.47 8.44 -1.81
C ILE A 177 9.17 7.22 -1.19
N ILE A 178 8.52 6.57 -0.23
CA ILE A 178 9.06 5.41 0.48
C ILE A 178 9.18 4.19 -0.46
N ASP A 179 8.25 3.98 -1.38
CA ASP A 179 8.26 2.85 -2.30
C ASP A 179 9.47 2.92 -3.25
N ILE A 180 9.84 4.13 -3.70
CA ILE A 180 11.07 4.34 -4.47
C ILE A 180 12.30 3.87 -3.67
N LEU A 181 12.37 4.20 -2.36
CA LEU A 181 13.44 3.73 -1.49
C LEU A 181 13.42 2.20 -1.32
N CYS A 182 12.24 1.61 -1.12
CA CYS A 182 12.04 0.16 -1.01
C CYS A 182 12.53 -0.57 -2.27
N GLN A 183 12.16 -0.09 -3.45
CA GLN A 183 12.61 -0.64 -4.73
C GLN A 183 14.12 -0.46 -4.91
N ALA A 184 14.67 0.69 -4.52
CA ALA A 184 16.09 0.93 -4.58
C ALA A 184 16.87 -0.06 -3.71
N PHE A 185 16.43 -0.35 -2.49
CA PHE A 185 17.06 -1.32 -1.59
C PHE A 185 17.01 -2.76 -2.08
N GLN A 186 16.10 -3.09 -3.01
CA GLN A 186 16.01 -4.44 -3.59
C GLN A 186 16.95 -4.65 -4.79
N LYS A 187 17.61 -3.59 -5.28
CA LYS A 187 18.56 -3.71 -6.40
C LYS A 187 19.85 -4.38 -5.95
N LYS A 188 20.34 -5.33 -6.75
CA LYS A 188 21.62 -6.03 -6.49
C LYS A 188 22.84 -5.12 -6.51
N SER A 189 22.76 -3.98 -7.20
CA SER A 189 23.86 -3.03 -7.37
C SER A 189 24.04 -2.08 -6.19
N GLN A 190 23.38 -2.31 -5.05
CA GLN A 190 23.45 -1.40 -3.92
C GLN A 190 24.66 -1.67 -3.03
N ASP A 191 25.33 -0.58 -2.65
CA ASP A 191 26.33 -0.54 -1.60
C ASP A 191 25.86 0.34 -0.44
N ILE A 192 26.59 0.27 0.68
CA ILE A 192 26.20 0.94 1.93
C ILE A 192 26.23 2.47 1.82
N VAL A 193 27.13 3.04 1.02
CA VAL A 193 27.27 4.49 0.85
C VAL A 193 26.06 5.01 0.06
N ASN A 194 25.67 4.30 -1.00
CA ASN A 194 24.48 4.67 -1.75
C ASN A 194 23.20 4.48 -0.92
N VAL A 195 23.12 3.44 -0.08
CA VAL A 195 22.00 3.25 0.85
C VAL A 195 21.87 4.44 1.80
N GLU A 196 22.98 4.93 2.37
CA GLU A 196 22.96 6.11 3.23
C GLU A 196 22.47 7.36 2.49
N HIS A 197 22.98 7.60 1.28
CA HIS A 197 22.54 8.71 0.44
C HIS A 197 21.04 8.63 0.11
N LEU A 198 20.53 7.44 -0.23
CA LEU A 198 19.12 7.21 -0.52
C LEU A 198 18.23 7.47 0.71
N VAL A 199 18.66 7.05 1.90
CA VAL A 199 17.94 7.34 3.15
C VAL A 199 17.91 8.84 3.43
N SER A 200 19.05 9.52 3.30
CA SER A 200 19.15 10.97 3.51
C SER A 200 18.24 11.74 2.55
N THR A 201 18.28 11.38 1.26
CA THR A 201 17.42 11.94 0.22
C THR A 201 15.94 11.73 0.55
N THR A 202 15.57 10.50 0.93
CA THR A 202 14.18 10.15 1.30
C THR A 202 13.69 10.98 2.49
N LYS A 203 14.54 11.15 3.51
CA LYS A 203 14.23 12.01 4.66
C LYS A 203 13.99 13.46 4.25
N SER A 204 14.85 14.00 3.37
CA SER A 204 14.67 15.36 2.84
C SER A 204 13.36 15.52 2.06
N LEU A 205 12.98 14.54 1.24
CA LEU A 205 11.71 14.56 0.51
C LEU A 205 10.49 14.52 1.45
N ILE A 206 10.53 13.67 2.48
CA ILE A 206 9.46 13.61 3.49
C ILE A 206 9.38 14.92 4.28
N GLN A 207 10.52 15.54 4.61
CA GLN A 207 10.55 16.83 5.30
C GLN A 207 9.95 17.94 4.45
N LYS A 208 10.27 18.00 3.15
CA LYS A 208 9.66 18.97 2.22
C LYS A 208 8.15 18.78 2.14
N LEU A 209 7.68 17.53 2.03
CA LEU A 209 6.25 17.21 2.01
C LEU A 209 5.51 17.70 3.27
N ARG A 210 6.21 17.81 4.40
CA ARG A 210 5.65 18.33 5.66
C ARG A 210 5.59 19.86 5.71
N GLU A 211 6.49 20.53 4.99
CA GLU A 211 6.65 22.00 5.00
C GLU A 211 5.77 22.69 3.94
N GLU A 212 5.30 21.94 2.93
CA GLU A 212 4.31 22.34 1.93
C GLU A 212 2.86 22.29 2.46
#